data_AF-A0A967V857-F1
#
_entry.id   AF-A0A967V857-F1
#
_cell.length_a   1.000
_cell.length_b   1.000
_cell.length_c   1.000
_cell.angle_alpha   90.00
_cell.angle_beta   90.00
_cell.angle_gamma   90.00
#
_symmetry.space_group_name_H-M   'P 1'
#
loop_
_entity.id
_entity.type
_entity.pdbx_description
1 polymer ?
#
loop_
_entity_poly.entity_id
_entity_poly.type
_entity_poly.pdbx_seq_one_letter_code
_entity_poly.pdbx_strand_id
1 'polypeptide(L)'
;MNAKPLPCKYCPVGCHRKITITEPEEYRYEGIGPEYETLGLMGTNLLIDDPKVVAIGNDIANRLGLDTISAGAMVGFAMECFEKGWVTT
;
A
#
# COMPACT_ATOMS: atom_id res chain seq x y z
N MET A 1 -11.02 7.67 -2.12
CA MET A 1 -10.99 6.55 -1.15
C MET A 1 -11.84 6.96 0.04
N ASN A 2 -12.95 6.27 0.33
CA ASN A 2 -13.80 6.59 1.47
C ASN A 2 -13.20 5.96 2.74
N ALA A 3 -12.32 6.71 3.42
CA ALA A 3 -11.60 6.22 4.59
C ALA A 3 -12.36 6.52 5.89
N LYS A 4 -12.63 5.48 6.68
CA LYS A 4 -13.31 5.57 7.98
C LYS A 4 -12.44 4.97 9.09
N PRO A 5 -12.43 5.55 10.30
CA PRO A 5 -11.77 4.95 11.46
C PRO A 5 -12.27 3.54 11.74
N LEU A 6 -11.36 2.64 12.08
CA LEU A 6 -11.63 1.27 12.51
C LEU A 6 -10.87 1.00 13.83
N PRO A 7 -11.56 0.75 14.95
CA PRO A 7 -10.89 0.41 16.19
C PRO A 7 -10.44 -1.04 16.22
N CYS A 8 -9.25 -1.28 16.77
CA CYS A 8 -8.88 -2.58 17.33
C CYS A 8 -9.85 -2.95 18.46
N LYS A 9 -9.85 -4.24 18.82
CA LYS A 9 -10.67 -4.73 19.93
C LYS A 9 -10.38 -3.90 21.21
N TYR A 10 -11.43 -3.31 21.77
CA TYR A 10 -11.41 -2.47 22.98
C TYR A 10 -10.62 -1.15 22.89
N CYS A 11 -10.16 -0.73 21.71
CA CYS A 11 -9.40 0.50 21.54
C CYS A 11 -10.32 1.71 21.30
N PRO A 12 -10.25 2.79 22.09
CA PRO A 12 -11.05 4.00 21.86
C PRO A 12 -10.46 4.92 20.77
N VAL A 13 -9.23 4.68 20.31
CA VAL A 13 -8.51 5.57 19.39
C VAL A 13 -8.95 5.39 17.94
N GLY A 14 -9.15 4.15 17.47
CA GLY A 14 -9.62 3.92 16.10
C GLY A 14 -8.65 4.28 14.99
N CYS A 15 -7.33 4.03 15.16
CA CYS A 15 -6.33 4.52 14.20
C CYS A 15 -6.40 3.87 12.81
N HIS A 16 -6.72 2.57 12.72
CA HIS A 16 -6.82 1.86 11.44
C HIS A 16 -7.84 2.53 10.54
N ARG A 17 -7.65 2.36 9.23
CA ARG A 17 -8.56 2.87 8.21
C ARG A 17 -9.27 1.72 7.52
N LYS A 18 -10.59 1.67 7.66
CA LYS A 18 -11.42 0.90 6.73
C LYS A 18 -11.64 1.76 5.50
N ILE A 19 -11.22 1.27 4.34
CA ILE A 19 -11.32 2.00 3.08
C ILE A 19 -12.22 1.29 2.10
N THR A 20 -12.94 2.09 1.31
CA THR A 20 -13.68 1.63 0.13
C THR A 20 -13.25 2.46 -1.08
N ILE A 21 -12.91 1.78 -2.16
CA ILE A 21 -12.58 2.33 -3.46
C ILE A 21 -13.60 1.77 -4.45
N THR A 22 -14.36 2.66 -5.08
CA THR A 22 -15.36 2.31 -6.10
C THR A 22 -14.91 2.70 -7.50
N GLU A 23 -13.99 3.65 -7.62
CA GLU A 23 -13.52 4.19 -8.90
C GLU A 23 -12.01 4.53 -8.85
N PRO A 24 -11.24 4.18 -9.90
CA PRO A 24 -11.67 3.41 -11.08
C PRO A 24 -11.97 1.94 -10.75
N GLU A 25 -12.74 1.26 -11.61
CA GLU A 25 -13.21 -0.13 -11.37
C GLU A 25 -12.06 -1.12 -11.19
N GLU A 26 -10.94 -0.91 -11.90
CA GLU A 26 -9.72 -1.72 -11.78
C GLU A 26 -9.12 -1.72 -10.36
N TYR A 27 -9.40 -0.68 -9.57
CA TYR A 27 -8.95 -0.56 -8.18
C TYR A 27 -10.09 -0.72 -7.19
N ARG A 28 -11.21 -1.34 -7.61
CA ARG A 28 -12.34 -1.60 -6.71
C ARG A 28 -11.86 -2.47 -5.54
N TYR A 29 -11.99 -1.92 -4.34
CA TYR A 29 -11.45 -2.54 -3.13
C TYR A 29 -12.26 -2.13 -1.89
N GLU A 30 -12.45 -3.06 -0.97
CA GLU A 30 -12.91 -2.78 0.39
C GLU A 30 -12.04 -3.56 1.39
N GLY A 31 -11.40 -2.85 2.31
CA GLY A 31 -10.55 -3.48 3.32
C GLY A 31 -9.88 -2.51 4.27
N ILE A 32 -8.71 -2.88 4.80
CA ILE A 32 -8.00 -2.16 5.88
C ILE A 32 -6.69 -1.56 5.36
N GLY A 33 -6.36 -0.36 5.82
CA GLY A 33 -5.16 0.38 5.47
C GLY A 33 -5.38 1.31 4.27
N PRO A 34 -4.31 1.70 3.56
CA PRO A 34 -2.90 1.53 3.94
C PRO A 34 -2.55 2.39 5.17
N GLU A 35 -1.64 1.89 6.00
CA GLU A 35 -1.05 2.66 7.11
C GLU A 35 0.04 3.61 6.59
N TYR A 36 0.56 4.50 7.45
CA TYR A 36 1.52 5.54 7.06
C TYR A 36 2.77 4.98 6.39
N GLU A 37 3.36 3.94 6.97
CA GLU A 37 4.56 3.31 6.45
C GLU A 37 4.32 2.67 5.07
N THR A 38 3.15 2.06 4.88
CA THR A 38 2.75 1.51 3.57
C THR A 38 2.59 2.61 2.53
N LEU A 39 1.97 3.75 2.88
CA LEU A 39 1.89 4.92 2.02
C LEU A 39 3.28 5.44 1.61
N GLY A 40 4.21 5.45 2.56
CA GLY A 40 5.60 5.85 2.30
C GLY A 40 6.33 4.90 1.35
N LEU A 41 6.39 3.61 1.71
CA LEU A 41 7.26 2.62 1.07
C LEU A 41 6.68 2.02 -0.21
N MET A 42 5.35 1.96 -0.35
CA MET A 42 4.68 1.51 -1.58
C MET A 42 4.12 2.66 -2.42
N GLY A 43 4.13 3.89 -1.91
CA GLY A 43 3.75 5.10 -2.63
C GLY A 43 4.97 5.92 -3.02
N THR A 44 5.32 6.89 -2.18
CA THR A 44 6.35 7.90 -2.48
C THR A 44 7.72 7.31 -2.81
N ASN A 45 8.12 6.22 -2.15
CA ASN A 45 9.38 5.52 -2.41
C ASN A 45 9.45 4.95 -3.84
N LEU A 46 8.30 4.66 -4.45
CA LEU A 46 8.17 4.12 -5.81
C LEU A 46 7.69 5.17 -6.82
N LEU A 47 7.67 6.45 -6.42
CA LEU A 47 7.13 7.57 -7.21
C LEU A 47 5.64 7.39 -7.60
N ILE A 48 4.87 6.70 -6.77
CA ILE A 48 3.41 6.55 -6.92
C ILE A 48 2.71 7.55 -6.00
N ASP A 49 1.90 8.44 -6.58
CA ASP A 49 1.21 9.53 -5.88
C ASP A 49 -0.30 9.31 -5.67
N ASP A 50 -0.91 8.33 -6.36
CA ASP A 50 -2.30 7.94 -6.11
C ASP A 50 -2.42 6.94 -4.95
N PRO A 51 -2.96 7.35 -3.78
CA PRO A 51 -3.12 6.44 -2.64
C PRO A 51 -4.09 5.28 -2.89
N LYS A 52 -4.94 5.35 -3.93
CA LYS A 52 -5.79 4.21 -4.34
C LYS A 52 -4.95 3.07 -4.90
N VAL A 53 -3.91 3.39 -5.68
CA VAL A 53 -2.97 2.39 -6.22
C VAL A 53 -2.20 1.74 -5.07
N VAL A 54 -1.74 2.56 -4.12
CA VAL A 54 -1.04 2.07 -2.92
C VAL A 54 -1.93 1.16 -2.07
N ALA A 55 -3.23 1.45 -1.97
CA ALA A 55 -4.18 0.59 -1.28
C ALA A 55 -4.30 -0.82 -1.91
N ILE A 56 -4.19 -0.92 -3.24
CA ILE A 56 -4.14 -2.22 -3.92
C ILE A 56 -2.85 -2.97 -3.59
N GLY A 57 -1.70 -2.28 -3.62
CA GLY A 57 -0.41 -2.86 -3.21
C GLY A 57 -0.43 -3.38 -1.76
N ASN A 58 -1.03 -2.60 -0.86
CA ASN A 58 -1.28 -2.99 0.53
C ASN A 58 -2.15 -4.25 0.64
N ASP A 59 -3.24 -4.35 -0.12
CA ASP A 59 -4.11 -5.53 -0.11
C ASP A 59 -3.38 -6.79 -0.61
N ILE A 60 -2.59 -6.65 -1.67
CA ILE A 60 -1.76 -7.75 -2.19
C ILE A 60 -0.78 -8.23 -1.12
N ALA A 61 -0.06 -7.32 -0.48
CA ALA A 61 0.88 -7.65 0.58
C ALA A 61 0.20 -8.34 1.77
N ASN A 62 -0.94 -7.80 2.23
CA ASN A 62 -1.72 -8.40 3.32
C ASN A 62 -2.19 -9.82 2.98
N ARG A 63 -2.68 -10.06 1.77
CA ARG A 63 -3.11 -11.40 1.32
C ARG A 63 -1.96 -12.40 1.23
N LEU A 64 -0.77 -11.93 0.85
CA LEU A 64 0.44 -12.73 0.77
C LEU A 64 1.15 -12.90 2.12
N GLY A 65 0.72 -12.16 3.16
CA GLY A 65 1.40 -12.15 4.46
C GLY A 65 2.77 -11.47 4.41
N LEU A 66 2.96 -10.51 3.51
CA LEU A 66 4.20 -9.75 3.37
C LEU A 66 4.16 -8.47 4.19
N ASP A 67 5.30 -8.13 4.80
CA ASP A 67 5.53 -6.81 5.37
C ASP A 67 5.61 -5.76 4.24
N THR A 68 4.76 -4.75 4.30
CA THR A 68 4.66 -3.70 3.27
C THR A 68 5.91 -2.82 3.21
N ILE A 69 6.61 -2.64 4.33
CA ILE A 69 7.86 -1.86 4.37
C ILE A 69 8.93 -2.58 3.56
N SER A 70 9.21 -3.84 3.92
CA SER A 70 10.22 -4.65 3.25
C SER A 70 9.87 -4.92 1.78
N ALA A 71 8.59 -5.18 1.47
CA ALA A 71 8.14 -5.37 0.10
C ALA A 71 8.31 -4.10 -0.74
N GLY A 72 7.87 -2.93 -0.24
CA GLY A 72 8.04 -1.66 -0.93
C GLY A 72 9.51 -1.29 -1.14
N ALA A 73 10.35 -1.50 -0.12
CA ALA A 73 11.80 -1.28 -0.23
C ALA A 73 12.44 -2.19 -1.28
N MET A 74 12.06 -3.47 -1.35
CA MET A 74 12.61 -4.42 -2.31
C MET A 74 12.20 -4.08 -3.76
N VAL A 75 10.97 -3.60 -3.96
CA VAL A 75 10.52 -3.10 -5.28
C VAL A 75 11.33 -1.86 -5.67
N GLY A 76 11.51 -0.90 -4.76
CA GLY A 76 12.32 0.30 -5.05
C GLY A 76 13.77 -0.04 -5.38
N PHE A 77 14.38 -0.96 -4.64
CA PHE A 77 15.72 -1.47 -4.95
C PHE A 77 15.79 -2.15 -6.32
N ALA A 78 14.78 -2.96 -6.67
CA ALA A 78 14.71 -3.58 -7.99
C ALA A 78 14.57 -2.54 -9.13
N MET A 79 13.77 -1.49 -8.92
CA MET A 79 13.66 -0.37 -9.86
C MET A 79 15.00 0.34 -10.06
N GLU A 80 15.72 0.65 -8.98
CA GLU A 80 17.05 1.28 -9.06
C GLU A 80 18.09 0.38 -9.74
N CYS A 81 18.04 -0.94 -9.49
CA CYS A 81 18.91 -1.89 -10.17
C CYS A 81 18.63 -1.96 -11.67
N PHE A 82 17.36 -1.86 -12.08
CA PHE A 82 16.98 -1.78 -13.49
C PHE A 82 17.47 -0.47 -14.13
N GLU A 83 17.29 0.68 -13.47
CA GLU A 83 17.80 1.97 -13.94
C GLU A 83 19.33 2.00 -14.09
N LYS A 84 20.05 1.30 -13.21
CA LYS A 84 21.52 1.15 -13.26
C LYS A 84 22.00 0.08 -14.24
N GLY A 85 21.10 -0.67 -14.88
CA GLY A 85 21.44 -1.73 -15.82
C GLY A 85 22.01 -3.00 -15.16
N TRP A 86 21.78 -3.21 -13.86
CA TRP A 86 22.15 -4.44 -13.15
C TRP A 86 21.11 -5.55 -13.33
N VAL A 87 19.85 -5.17 -13.56
CA VAL A 87 18.74 -6.04 -13.97
C VAL A 87 18.28 -5.58 -15.35
N THR A 88 17.99 -6.52 -16.25
CA THR A 88 17.52 -6.23 -17.63
C THR A 88 16.31 -7.08 -17.99
N THR A 89 15.61 -6.69 -19.06
CA THR A 89 14.47 -7.45 -19.64
C THR A 89 14.92 -8.69 -20.39
#